data_AF-A0A9Q9B678-F1
#
_entry.id   AF-A0A9Q9B678-F1
#
_cell.length_a   1.000
_cell.length_b   1.000
_cell.length_c   1.000
_cell.angle_alpha   90.00
_cell.angle_beta   90.00
_cell.angle_gamma   90.00
#
_symmetry.space_group_name_H-M   'P 1'
#
loop_
_entity.id
_entity.type
_entity.pdbx_description
1 polymer ?
#
loop_
_entity_poly.entity_id
_entity_poly.type
_entity_poly.pdbx_seq_one_letter_code
_entity_poly.pdbx_strand_id
1 'polypeptide(L)'
;MLALDTAMMQHIEPHIAPTHSDVRESPEVLELPARKRRRTTHISNSSQADAHKLCALAIAVDVDLFGHLARSGEPVITTHQLAAATGVEARLLSSIMQTLASDGWLTEVGSEDFAANKVTLAMTDPDFQSLVAHCFEMGLPAVLATPRFLSSIDFREPQDAIVMAWHVAKATHLGFFDYLNEPGT
;
A
#
# COMPACT_ATOMS: atom_id res chain seq x y z
N MET A 1 -3.72 1.09 -47.45
CA MET A 1 -2.98 -0.15 -47.76
C MET A 1 -1.68 0.26 -48.43
N LEU A 2 -0.64 0.48 -47.63
CA LEU A 2 0.70 0.89 -48.04
C LEU A 2 1.69 0.12 -47.17
N ALA A 3 2.69 -0.46 -47.82
CA ALA A 3 3.66 -1.40 -47.29
C ALA A 3 4.88 -0.71 -46.67
N LEU A 4 5.35 -1.22 -45.54
CA LEU A 4 6.69 -1.13 -44.93
C LEU A 4 6.62 -2.09 -43.72
N ASP A 5 7.51 -3.02 -43.43
CA ASP A 5 8.75 -3.43 -44.06
C ASP A 5 9.07 -4.85 -43.58
N THR A 6 9.19 -5.79 -44.51
CA THR A 6 9.63 -7.17 -44.27
C THR A 6 11.15 -7.15 -44.23
N ALA A 7 11.73 -6.75 -43.09
CA ALA A 7 13.18 -6.70 -42.94
C ALA A 7 13.63 -6.73 -41.46
N MET A 8 13.38 -7.83 -40.73
CA MET A 8 14.20 -8.23 -39.55
C MET A 8 14.16 -9.74 -39.33
N MET A 9 14.22 -10.52 -40.41
CA MET A 9 14.28 -11.97 -40.34
C MET A 9 15.53 -12.45 -41.08
N GLN A 10 16.69 -12.36 -40.42
CA GLN A 10 17.90 -13.11 -40.78
C GLN A 10 18.95 -13.07 -39.65
N HIS A 11 19.53 -14.24 -39.39
CA HIS A 11 20.63 -14.61 -38.48
C HIS A 11 20.29 -14.94 -37.01
N ILE A 12 19.72 -16.14 -36.82
CA ILE A 12 19.93 -16.95 -35.61
C ILE A 12 21.09 -17.90 -35.92
N GLU A 13 22.27 -17.60 -35.39
CA GLU A 13 23.39 -18.55 -35.27
C GLU A 13 23.18 -19.38 -33.99
N PRO A 14 23.38 -20.71 -34.00
CA PRO A 14 23.26 -21.52 -32.79
C PRO A 14 24.51 -21.31 -31.92
N HIS A 15 24.36 -20.59 -30.80
CA HIS A 15 25.42 -20.49 -29.81
C HIS A 15 25.55 -21.83 -29.07
N ILE A 16 26.57 -22.60 -29.44
CA ILE A 16 26.98 -23.84 -28.78
C ILE A 16 27.48 -23.47 -27.37
N ALA A 17 26.74 -23.87 -26.35
CA ALA A 17 27.17 -23.77 -24.96
C ALA A 17 28.28 -24.81 -24.67
N PRO A 18 29.33 -24.47 -23.91
CA PRO A 18 30.36 -25.43 -23.54
C PRO A 18 29.79 -26.45 -22.55
N THR A 19 29.96 -27.73 -22.88
CA THR A 19 29.77 -28.88 -21.98
C THR A 19 30.77 -28.79 -20.84
N HIS A 20 30.31 -28.41 -19.64
CA HIS A 20 31.03 -28.65 -18.39
C HIS A 20 30.39 -29.84 -17.68
N SER A 21 31.19 -30.89 -17.53
CA SER A 21 30.91 -32.10 -16.76
C SER A 21 30.62 -31.77 -15.29
N ASP A 22 29.49 -32.27 -14.83
CA ASP A 22 29.30 -32.99 -13.56
C ASP A 22 30.14 -32.55 -12.35
N VAL A 23 29.59 -31.64 -11.55
CA VAL A 23 29.52 -31.78 -10.08
C VAL A 23 28.20 -31.10 -9.64
N ARG A 24 27.11 -31.86 -9.56
CA ARG A 24 25.96 -31.44 -8.75
C ARG A 24 26.31 -31.69 -7.29
N GLU A 25 27.01 -30.74 -6.66
CA GLU A 25 26.89 -30.61 -5.21
C GLU A 25 25.46 -30.14 -4.92
N SER A 26 24.66 -31.07 -4.41
CA SER A 26 23.35 -30.77 -3.83
C SER A 26 23.54 -29.64 -2.81
N PRO A 27 22.78 -28.53 -2.89
CA PRO A 27 22.84 -27.55 -1.82
C PRO A 27 22.40 -28.28 -0.55
N GLU A 28 23.31 -28.32 0.43
CA GLU A 28 23.02 -28.75 1.78
C GLU A 28 21.81 -27.94 2.24
N VAL A 29 20.64 -28.60 2.26
CA VAL A 29 19.40 -27.98 2.69
C VAL A 29 19.63 -27.62 4.14
N LEU A 30 19.85 -26.33 4.41
CA LEU A 30 19.81 -25.80 5.77
C LEU A 30 18.36 -26.00 6.25
N GLU A 31 18.11 -27.15 6.84
CA GLU A 31 16.86 -27.54 7.49
C GLU A 31 16.64 -26.58 8.66
N LEU A 32 16.00 -25.45 8.34
CA LEU A 32 15.51 -24.52 9.33
C LEU A 32 14.48 -25.28 10.19
N PRO A 33 14.64 -25.30 11.52
CA PRO A 33 13.75 -26.05 12.39
C PRO A 33 12.32 -25.64 12.10
N ALA A 34 11.44 -26.63 11.90
CA ALA A 34 10.04 -26.44 11.60
C ALA A 34 9.45 -25.39 12.56
N ARG A 35 9.28 -24.17 12.03
CA ARG A 35 8.78 -23.04 12.81
C ARG A 35 7.35 -23.43 13.16
N LYS A 36 7.12 -23.84 14.42
CA LYS A 36 5.78 -24.18 14.91
C LYS A 36 4.89 -23.00 14.55
N ARG A 37 4.05 -23.17 13.53
CA ARG A 37 3.09 -22.18 13.09
C ARG A 37 2.17 -22.03 14.28
N ARG A 38 2.41 -21.01 15.13
CA ARG A 38 1.49 -20.66 16.20
C ARG A 38 0.16 -20.44 15.51
N ARG A 39 -0.77 -21.38 15.67
CA ARG A 39 -2.18 -21.17 15.37
C ARG A 39 -2.63 -20.13 16.39
N THR A 40 -2.49 -18.86 16.05
CA THR A 40 -3.18 -17.79 16.75
C THR A 40 -4.66 -17.99 16.47
N THR A 41 -5.37 -18.61 17.40
CA THR A 41 -6.80 -18.40 17.55
C THR A 41 -7.00 -16.98 18.07
N HIS A 42 -6.83 -16.00 17.18
CA HIS A 42 -7.41 -14.68 17.33
C HIS A 42 -8.37 -14.55 16.16
N ILE A 43 -9.56 -14.01 16.43
CA ILE A 43 -10.57 -13.68 15.44
C ILE A 43 -9.86 -13.19 14.19
N SER A 44 -9.95 -13.98 13.11
CA SER A 44 -9.57 -13.48 11.82
C SER A 44 -10.56 -12.37 11.53
N ASN A 45 -10.21 -11.13 11.88
CA ASN A 45 -10.60 -9.99 11.07
C ASN A 45 -9.92 -10.31 9.75
N SER A 46 -10.66 -11.05 8.92
CA SER A 46 -10.25 -11.47 7.60
C SER A 46 -9.65 -10.24 6.93
N SER A 47 -8.51 -10.46 6.30
CA SER A 47 -7.83 -9.59 5.34
C SER A 47 -8.76 -9.10 4.22
N GLN A 48 -9.82 -8.39 4.58
CA GLN A 48 -10.62 -7.63 3.66
C GLN A 48 -9.81 -6.36 3.44
N ALA A 49 -9.45 -6.10 2.19
CA ALA A 49 -8.93 -4.80 1.79
C ALA A 49 -10.06 -3.79 2.00
N ASP A 50 -10.20 -3.33 3.24
CA ASP A 50 -11.24 -2.42 3.68
C ASP A 50 -10.86 -1.03 3.17
N ALA A 51 -11.13 -0.78 1.89
CA ALA A 51 -10.88 0.51 1.24
C ALA A 51 -11.47 1.69 2.06
N HIS A 52 -12.57 1.44 2.78
CA HIS A 52 -13.19 2.40 3.70
C HIS A 52 -12.28 2.78 4.89
N LYS A 53 -11.54 1.84 5.48
CA LYS A 53 -10.63 2.10 6.60
C LYS A 53 -9.40 2.86 6.15
N LEU A 54 -8.85 2.45 5.01
CA LEU A 54 -7.76 3.18 4.39
C LEU A 54 -8.25 4.62 4.14
N CYS A 55 -9.43 4.80 3.54
CA CYS A 55 -9.96 6.13 3.23
C CYS A 55 -10.11 6.99 4.49
N ALA A 56 -10.63 6.41 5.57
CA ALA A 56 -10.70 7.08 6.87
C ALA A 56 -9.31 7.49 7.39
N LEU A 57 -8.29 6.64 7.21
CA LEU A 57 -6.91 6.93 7.59
C LEU A 57 -6.30 8.07 6.76
N ALA A 58 -6.50 8.08 5.44
CA ALA A 58 -6.05 9.17 4.59
C ALA A 58 -6.67 10.51 4.99
N ILE A 59 -8.00 10.54 5.18
CA ILE A 59 -8.70 11.76 5.60
C ILE A 59 -8.17 12.22 6.97
N ALA A 60 -7.92 11.31 7.91
CA ALA A 60 -7.38 11.64 9.21
C ALA A 60 -5.97 12.25 9.14
N VAL A 61 -5.14 11.83 8.19
CA VAL A 61 -3.85 12.48 7.91
C VAL A 61 -4.06 13.86 7.29
N ASP A 62 -4.92 13.97 6.27
CA ASP A 62 -5.19 15.24 5.56
C ASP A 62 -5.69 16.35 6.49
N VAL A 63 -6.49 16.00 7.51
CA VAL A 63 -7.05 16.96 8.47
C VAL A 63 -6.27 17.05 9.78
N ASP A 64 -5.07 16.45 9.84
CA ASP A 64 -4.20 16.34 11.03
C ASP A 64 -4.93 15.87 12.30
N LEU A 65 -5.87 14.93 12.16
CA LEU A 65 -6.70 14.43 13.24
C LEU A 65 -5.86 13.86 14.38
N PHE A 66 -4.82 13.09 14.06
CA PHE A 66 -3.91 12.50 15.04
C PHE A 66 -3.12 13.55 15.81
N GLY A 67 -2.68 14.62 15.12
CA GLY A 67 -2.02 15.76 15.75
C GLY A 67 -2.94 16.50 16.69
N HIS A 68 -4.20 16.75 16.29
CA HIS A 68 -5.19 17.39 17.16
C HIS A 68 -5.50 16.56 18.42
N LEU A 69 -5.66 15.24 18.28
CA LEU A 69 -5.83 14.31 19.39
C LEU A 69 -4.63 14.33 20.34
N ALA A 70 -3.41 14.22 19.80
CA ALA A 70 -2.18 14.16 20.58
C ALA A 70 -1.85 15.48 21.30
N ARG A 71 -2.12 16.64 20.68
CA ARG A 71 -1.82 17.96 21.24
C ARG A 71 -2.87 18.50 22.19
N SER A 72 -4.07 17.89 22.24
CA SER A 72 -5.16 18.34 23.11
C SER A 72 -4.75 18.40 24.59
N GLY A 73 -3.86 17.50 25.03
CA GLY A 73 -3.46 17.36 26.43
C GLY A 73 -4.56 16.81 27.34
N GLU A 74 -5.75 16.57 26.79
CA GLU A 74 -6.90 16.04 27.52
C GLU A 74 -6.93 14.50 27.44
N PRO A 75 -7.30 13.80 28.52
CA PRO A 75 -7.46 12.36 28.48
C PRO A 75 -8.53 11.86 27.51
N VAL A 76 -9.54 12.71 27.24
CA VAL A 76 -10.69 12.43 26.37
C VAL A 76 -11.06 13.74 25.66
N ILE A 77 -11.34 13.67 24.36
CA ILE A 77 -11.80 14.80 23.55
C ILE A 77 -13.09 14.43 22.81
N THR A 78 -14.02 15.38 22.74
CA THR A 78 -15.31 15.16 22.08
C THR A 78 -15.19 15.32 20.56
N THR A 79 -16.08 14.66 19.81
CA THR A 79 -16.24 14.88 18.37
C THR A 79 -16.42 16.36 18.02
N HIS A 80 -17.21 17.10 18.79
CA HIS A 80 -17.47 18.51 18.50
C HIS A 80 -16.21 19.37 18.65
N GLN A 81 -15.36 19.10 19.65
CA GLN A 81 -14.08 19.80 19.81
C GLN A 81 -13.13 19.49 18.64
N LEU A 82 -13.04 18.23 18.22
CA LEU A 82 -12.21 17.84 17.06
C LEU A 82 -12.76 18.38 15.75
N ALA A 83 -14.08 18.43 15.56
CA ALA A 83 -14.73 19.04 14.41
C ALA A 83 -14.40 20.54 14.32
N ALA A 84 -14.44 21.26 15.44
CA ALA A 84 -14.04 22.65 15.50
C ALA A 84 -12.55 22.86 15.18
N ALA A 85 -11.68 21.92 15.57
CA ALA A 85 -10.24 22.01 15.32
C ALA A 85 -9.84 21.66 13.88
N THR A 86 -10.50 20.66 13.29
CA THR A 86 -10.20 20.13 11.94
C THR A 86 -10.98 20.83 10.83
N GLY A 87 -12.09 21.50 11.16
CA GLY A 87 -13.02 22.09 10.18
C GLY A 87 -13.93 21.06 9.50
N VAL A 88 -13.86 19.79 9.88
CA VAL A 88 -14.72 18.72 9.35
C VAL A 88 -16.08 18.77 10.04
N GLU A 89 -17.16 18.51 9.29
CA GLU A 89 -18.51 18.42 9.86
C GLU A 89 -18.59 17.29 10.88
N ALA A 90 -19.23 17.56 12.04
CA ALA A 90 -19.16 16.68 13.20
C ALA A 90 -19.70 15.27 12.94
N ARG A 91 -20.80 15.12 12.19
CA ARG A 91 -21.36 13.80 11.89
C ARG A 91 -20.46 12.99 10.96
N LEU A 92 -19.85 13.64 9.96
CA LEU A 92 -18.85 13.00 9.11
C LEU A 92 -17.62 12.58 9.94
N LEU A 93 -17.10 13.47 10.80
CA LEU A 93 -15.94 13.18 11.62
C LEU A 93 -16.20 12.04 12.62
N SER A 94 -17.40 11.99 13.22
CA SER A 94 -17.83 10.87 14.08
C SER A 94 -17.72 9.52 13.34
N SER A 95 -18.23 9.44 12.10
CA SER A 95 -18.14 8.22 11.28
C SER A 95 -16.69 7.82 10.95
N ILE A 96 -15.82 8.79 10.69
CA ILE A 96 -14.39 8.55 10.42
C ILE A 96 -13.71 8.03 11.69
N MET A 97 -13.92 8.69 12.82
CA MET A 97 -13.32 8.31 14.10
C MET A 97 -13.79 6.94 14.59
N GLN A 98 -15.07 6.59 14.43
CA GLN A 98 -15.58 5.26 14.74
C GLN A 98 -14.91 4.18 13.88
N THR A 99 -14.73 4.45 12.58
CA THR A 99 -14.00 3.54 11.68
C THR A 99 -12.56 3.34 12.17
N LEU A 100 -11.86 4.43 12.51
CA LEU A 100 -10.49 4.41 13.00
C LEU A 100 -10.36 3.75 14.38
N ALA A 101 -11.31 3.97 15.28
CA ALA A 101 -11.37 3.35 16.60
C ALA A 101 -11.55 1.84 16.49
N SER A 102 -12.46 1.40 15.60
CA SER A 102 -12.71 -0.03 15.36
C SER A 102 -11.47 -0.79 14.85
N ASP A 103 -10.56 -0.07 14.18
CA ASP A 103 -9.32 -0.60 13.63
C ASP A 103 -8.09 -0.31 14.52
N GLY A 104 -8.30 0.37 15.66
CA GLY A 104 -7.29 0.57 16.71
C GLY A 104 -6.37 1.79 16.53
N TRP A 105 -6.65 2.67 15.59
CA TRP A 105 -5.84 3.89 15.34
C TRP A 105 -5.96 4.94 16.45
N LEU A 106 -7.09 4.93 17.15
CA LEU A 106 -7.42 5.75 18.32
C LEU A 106 -8.34 4.97 19.25
N THR A 107 -8.65 5.51 20.43
CA THR A 107 -9.53 4.85 21.40
C THR A 107 -10.88 5.55 21.44
N GLU A 108 -11.98 4.81 21.27
CA GLU A 108 -13.34 5.28 21.59
C GLU A 108 -13.64 5.01 23.07
N VAL A 109 -13.92 6.06 23.82
CA VAL A 109 -14.21 6.02 25.27
C VAL A 109 -15.72 6.13 25.53
N GLY A 110 -16.45 6.75 24.61
CA GLY A 110 -17.90 6.87 24.60
C GLY A 110 -18.41 7.25 23.21
N SER A 111 -19.73 7.34 23.05
CA SER A 111 -20.39 7.51 21.74
C SER A 111 -19.89 8.70 20.91
N GLU A 112 -19.31 9.72 21.54
CA GLU A 112 -18.75 10.91 20.89
C GLU A 112 -17.44 11.36 21.54
N ASP A 113 -16.78 10.44 22.27
CA ASP A 113 -15.66 10.72 23.16
C ASP A 113 -14.47 9.83 22.79
N PHE A 114 -13.34 10.43 22.44
CA PHE A 114 -12.17 9.73 21.92
C PHE A 114 -10.90 10.10 22.67
N ALA A 115 -9.93 9.18 22.67
CA ALA A 115 -8.65 9.37 23.33
C ALA A 115 -7.49 8.94 22.42
N ALA A 116 -6.36 9.65 22.52
CA ALA A 116 -5.13 9.26 21.86
C ALA A 116 -4.58 7.96 22.48
N ASN A 117 -4.10 7.06 21.63
CA ASN A 117 -3.38 5.86 22.04
C ASN A 117 -1.95 5.86 21.46
N LYS A 118 -1.20 4.77 21.68
CA LYS A 118 0.19 4.68 21.18
C LYS A 118 0.29 4.79 19.65
N VAL A 119 -0.70 4.26 18.92
CA VAL A 119 -0.77 4.35 17.45
C VAL A 119 -1.08 5.78 17.04
N THR A 120 -2.03 6.44 17.70
CA THR A 120 -2.33 7.86 17.50
C THR A 120 -1.08 8.72 17.63
N LEU A 121 -0.27 8.48 18.67
CA LEU A 121 0.98 9.22 18.89
C LEU A 121 2.02 8.91 17.81
N ALA A 122 2.16 7.65 17.39
CA ALA A 122 3.07 7.30 16.30
C ALA A 122 2.67 8.01 14.99
N MET A 123 1.37 8.13 14.71
CA MET A 123 0.85 8.83 13.53
C MET A 123 1.07 10.36 13.53
N THR A 124 1.66 10.93 14.59
CA THR A 124 2.14 12.31 14.58
C THR A 124 3.51 12.48 13.94
N ASP A 125 4.22 11.38 13.67
CA ASP A 125 5.49 11.39 12.94
C ASP A 125 5.23 11.64 11.44
N PRO A 126 5.86 12.66 10.84
CA PRO A 126 5.76 12.94 9.41
C PRO A 126 6.12 11.75 8.51
N ASP A 127 7.03 10.86 8.93
CA ASP A 127 7.43 9.71 8.12
C ASP A 127 6.29 8.69 8.01
N PHE A 128 5.53 8.48 9.10
CA PHE A 128 4.34 7.61 9.06
C PHE A 128 3.21 8.23 8.24
N GLN A 129 3.02 9.55 8.32
CA GLN A 129 2.03 10.25 7.49
C GLN A 129 2.38 10.18 6.01
N SER A 130 3.66 10.37 5.67
CA SER A 130 4.19 10.22 4.31
C SER A 130 3.98 8.80 3.76
N LEU A 131 4.16 7.78 4.60
CA LEU A 131 3.89 6.39 4.22
C LEU A 131 2.40 6.17 3.89
N VAL A 132 1.48 6.78 4.64
CA VAL A 132 0.03 6.71 4.34
C VAL A 132 -0.24 7.38 2.99
N ALA A 133 0.27 8.59 2.76
CA ALA A 133 0.12 9.29 1.48
C ALA A 133 0.65 8.45 0.32
N HIS A 134 1.85 7.86 0.44
CA HIS A 134 2.42 6.97 -0.56
C HIS A 134 1.54 5.75 -0.85
N CYS A 135 1.02 5.09 0.20
CA CYS A 135 0.09 3.97 0.05
C CYS A 135 -1.16 4.38 -0.73
N PHE A 136 -1.65 5.61 -0.53
CA PHE A 136 -2.85 6.15 -1.17
C PHE A 136 -2.63 6.55 -2.62
N GLU A 137 -1.57 7.28 -2.88
CA GLU A 137 -1.30 7.88 -4.19
C GLU A 137 -0.67 6.89 -5.15
N MET A 138 0.12 5.94 -4.65
CA MET A 138 0.89 5.00 -5.47
C MET A 138 0.43 3.55 -5.27
N GLY A 139 0.32 3.11 -4.02
CA GLY A 139 0.03 1.71 -3.69
C GLY A 139 -1.37 1.26 -4.13
N LEU A 140 -2.41 1.96 -3.68
CA LEU A 140 -3.80 1.59 -3.94
C LEU A 140 -4.14 1.60 -5.45
N PRO A 141 -3.74 2.61 -6.24
CA PRO A 141 -3.94 2.57 -7.70
C PRO A 141 -3.26 1.36 -8.35
N ALA A 142 -2.03 1.02 -7.94
CA ALA A 142 -1.33 -0.15 -8.46
C ALA A 142 -2.06 -1.46 -8.12
N VAL A 143 -2.56 -1.60 -6.88
CA VAL A 143 -3.36 -2.76 -6.46
C VAL A 143 -4.63 -2.87 -7.31
N LEU A 144 -5.36 -1.76 -7.51
CA LEU A 144 -6.58 -1.74 -8.32
C LEU A 144 -6.33 -2.04 -9.81
N ALA A 145 -5.16 -1.65 -10.33
CA ALA A 145 -4.77 -1.94 -11.71
C ALA A 145 -4.26 -3.37 -11.92
N THR A 146 -3.86 -4.08 -10.85
CA THR A 146 -3.23 -5.41 -10.93
C THR A 146 -4.07 -6.44 -11.70
N PRO A 147 -5.38 -6.61 -11.44
CA PRO A 147 -6.18 -7.58 -12.20
C PRO A 147 -6.23 -7.29 -13.70
N ARG A 148 -6.35 -6.01 -14.07
CA ARG A 148 -6.37 -5.57 -15.48
C ARG A 148 -5.01 -5.80 -16.14
N PHE A 149 -3.93 -5.47 -15.44
CA PHE A 149 -2.56 -5.70 -15.91
C PHE A 149 -2.31 -7.19 -16.14
N LEU A 150 -2.58 -8.05 -15.15
CA LEU A 150 -2.37 -9.49 -15.29
C LEU A 150 -3.23 -10.09 -16.40
N SER A 151 -4.47 -9.64 -16.55
CA SER A 151 -5.33 -10.06 -17.67
C SER A 151 -4.75 -9.67 -19.03
N SER A 152 -4.02 -8.56 -19.15
CA SER A 152 -3.43 -8.12 -20.43
C SER A 152 -2.22 -8.94 -20.87
N ILE A 153 -1.60 -9.68 -19.95
CA ILE A 153 -0.47 -10.58 -20.20
C ILE A 153 -0.86 -12.05 -20.08
N ASP A 154 -2.14 -12.37 -20.23
CA ASP A 154 -2.70 -13.73 -20.09
C ASP A 154 -2.31 -14.41 -18.76
N PHE A 155 -2.19 -13.62 -17.69
CA PHE A 155 -1.73 -14.06 -16.36
C PHE A 155 -0.37 -14.76 -16.37
N ARG A 156 0.50 -14.43 -17.33
CA ARG A 156 1.88 -14.91 -17.39
C ARG A 156 2.78 -14.10 -16.45
N GLU A 157 3.97 -14.63 -16.19
CA GLU A 157 4.99 -13.90 -15.46
C GLU A 157 5.44 -12.65 -16.24
N PRO A 158 5.46 -11.46 -15.60
CA PRO A 158 5.95 -10.24 -16.23
C PRO A 158 7.38 -10.43 -16.73
N GLN A 159 7.61 -10.30 -18.03
CA GLN A 159 8.94 -10.47 -18.62
C GLN A 159 9.80 -9.20 -18.52
N ASP A 160 9.13 -8.04 -18.36
CA ASP A 160 9.78 -6.73 -18.26
C ASP A 160 9.51 -6.12 -16.88
N ALA A 161 10.57 -5.84 -16.11
CA ALA A 161 10.47 -5.14 -14.83
C ALA A 161 9.91 -3.70 -14.97
N ILE A 162 9.88 -3.17 -16.20
CA ILE A 162 9.40 -1.83 -16.57
C ILE A 162 7.89 -1.82 -16.84
N VAL A 163 7.20 -2.96 -16.94
CA VAL A 163 5.73 -2.95 -17.07
C VAL A 163 5.12 -3.70 -15.90
N MET A 164 4.65 -2.92 -14.94
CA MET A 164 4.03 -3.39 -13.71
C MET A 164 2.65 -2.72 -13.54
N ALA A 165 1.82 -3.27 -12.65
CA ALA A 165 0.48 -2.74 -12.41
C ALA A 165 0.45 -1.23 -12.07
N TRP A 166 1.49 -0.70 -11.43
CA TRP A 166 1.60 0.73 -11.14
C TRP A 166 1.71 1.61 -12.41
N HIS A 167 2.38 1.13 -13.47
CA HIS A 167 2.48 1.83 -14.76
C HIS A 167 1.11 1.94 -15.42
N VAL A 168 0.32 0.87 -15.35
CA VAL A 168 -1.08 0.86 -15.81
C VAL A 168 -1.92 1.83 -14.99
N ALA A 169 -1.71 1.89 -13.68
CA ALA A 169 -2.42 2.79 -12.78
C ALA A 169 -2.12 4.28 -13.03
N LYS A 170 -0.85 4.61 -13.28
CA LYS A 170 -0.38 5.99 -13.54
C LYS A 170 -0.40 6.37 -15.02
N ALA A 171 -0.80 5.45 -15.90
CA ALA A 171 -0.74 5.62 -17.34
C ALA A 171 0.63 6.13 -17.84
N THR A 172 1.71 5.59 -17.28
CA THR A 172 3.09 5.99 -17.59
C THR A 172 3.92 4.82 -18.10
N HIS A 173 5.00 5.13 -18.80
CA HIS A 173 6.01 4.19 -19.30
C HIS A 173 7.39 4.40 -18.64
N LEU A 174 7.48 5.34 -17.70
CA LEU A 174 8.71 5.65 -16.98
C LEU A 174 8.99 4.62 -15.90
N GLY A 175 10.27 4.39 -15.59
CA GLY A 175 10.65 3.68 -14.38
C GLY A 175 10.19 4.44 -13.13
N PHE A 176 10.05 3.73 -12.00
CA PHE A 176 9.49 4.30 -10.77
C PHE A 176 10.24 5.55 -10.29
N PHE A 177 11.57 5.51 -10.26
CA PHE A 177 12.38 6.66 -9.84
C PHE A 177 12.38 7.80 -10.86
N ASP A 178 12.26 7.49 -12.15
CA ASP A 178 12.17 8.53 -13.18
C ASP A 178 10.85 9.29 -13.05
N TYR A 179 9.75 8.58 -12.81
CA TYR A 179 8.43 9.17 -12.55
C TYR A 179 8.46 10.10 -11.32
N LEU A 180 9.07 9.68 -10.20
CA LEU A 180 9.17 10.52 -9.00
C LEU A 180 10.02 11.79 -9.18
N ASN A 181 10.87 11.82 -10.20
CA ASN A 181 11.71 12.98 -10.51
C ASN A 181 11.06 13.92 -11.53
N GLU A 182 9.85 13.62 -12.03
CA GLU A 182 9.14 14.53 -12.93
C GLU A 182 8.59 15.75 -12.17
N PRO A 183 8.74 16.97 -12.72
CA PRO A 183 8.15 18.15 -12.11
C PRO A 183 6.61 18.09 -12.20
N GLY A 184 5.94 17.99 -11.04
CA GLY A 184 4.48 18.04 -10.94
C GLY A 184 3.78 16.72 -10.62
N THR A 185 4.53 15.64 -10.36
CA THR A 185 4.07 14.48 -9.59
C THR A 185 4.25 14.71 -8.10
#